data_AF-A0A534AL20-F1
#
_entry.id   AF-A0A534AL20-F1
#
_cell.length_a   1.000
_cell.length_b   1.000
_cell.length_c   1.000
_cell.angle_alpha   90.00
_cell.angle_beta   90.00
_cell.angle_gamma   90.00
#
_symmetry.space_group_name_H-M   'P 1'
#
loop_
_entity.id
_entity.type
_entity.pdbx_description
1 polymer ?
#
loop_
_entity_poly.entity_id
_entity_poly.type
_entity_poly.pdbx_seq_one_letter_code
_entity_poly.pdbx_strand_id
1 'polypeptide(L)'
;AIRATAAGKRYLSKELADRLLELVLHRRSSGAAGVRELSPRELEVFELIGNGKSTRDIAQQLGLSVHTIETHREKLRAKLLLRNGRELTQAAVRWVLENR
;
A
#
# COMPACT_ATOMS: atom_id res chain seq x y z
N ALA A 1 35.80 0.58 21.91
CA ALA A 1 36.09 -0.84 21.59
C ALA A 1 35.19 -1.28 20.44
N ILE A 2 35.74 -1.42 19.23
CA ILE A 2 35.05 -1.98 18.06
C ILE A 2 35.57 -3.41 17.92
N ARG A 3 34.98 -4.34 18.68
CA ARG A 3 35.28 -5.78 18.61
C ARG A 3 34.00 -6.55 18.83
N ALA A 4 33.33 -6.94 17.75
CA ALA A 4 32.48 -8.14 17.65
C ALA A 4 31.81 -8.25 16.27
N THR A 5 32.59 -8.27 15.18
CA THR A 5 32.09 -8.70 13.87
C THR A 5 32.43 -10.18 13.68
N ALA A 6 31.50 -11.10 13.98
CA ALA A 6 31.72 -12.54 13.73
C ALA A 6 30.44 -13.41 13.62
N ALA A 7 29.26 -12.86 13.29
CA ALA A 7 28.06 -13.71 13.23
C ALA A 7 26.96 -13.20 12.29
N GLY A 8 27.26 -12.71 11.09
CA GLY A 8 26.24 -12.34 10.07
C GLY A 8 25.19 -11.29 10.50
N LYS A 9 25.25 -10.81 11.74
CA LYS A 9 24.41 -9.80 12.34
C LYS A 9 25.11 -8.47 12.08
N ARG A 10 24.56 -7.71 11.14
CA ARG A 10 24.99 -6.34 10.89
C ARG A 10 24.69 -5.54 12.16
N TYR A 11 25.73 -5.09 12.85
CA TYR A 11 25.59 -4.20 14.00
C TYR A 11 25.17 -2.83 13.49
N LEU A 12 23.88 -2.52 13.63
CA LEU A 12 23.33 -1.20 13.36
C LEU A 12 23.62 -0.31 14.58
N SER A 13 24.06 0.92 14.35
CA SER A 13 24.12 1.90 15.43
C SER A 13 22.72 2.14 15.98
N LYS A 14 22.58 2.52 17.26
CA LYS A 14 21.28 2.76 17.88
C LYS A 14 20.48 3.80 17.09
N GLU A 15 21.14 4.83 16.60
CA GLU A 15 20.56 5.89 15.78
C GLU A 15 20.07 5.36 14.43
N LEU A 16 20.82 4.45 13.81
CA LEU A 16 20.42 3.81 12.56
C LEU A 16 19.25 2.83 12.76
N ALA A 17 19.25 2.11 13.88
CA ALA A 17 18.15 1.22 14.26
C ALA A 17 16.86 2.01 14.55
N ASP A 18 16.95 3.13 15.27
CA ASP A 18 15.82 4.02 15.57
C ASP A 18 15.24 4.61 14.28
N ARG A 19 16.08 5.06 13.34
CA ARG A 19 15.63 5.55 12.01
C ARG A 19 15.02 4.45 11.15
N LEU A 20 15.57 3.24 11.17
CA LEU A 20 14.98 2.10 10.47
C LEU A 20 13.64 1.70 11.08
N LEU A 21 13.53 1.74 12.41
CA LEU A 21 12.30 1.44 13.12
C LEU A 21 11.23 2.50 12.82
N GLU A 22 11.57 3.79 12.81
CA GLU A 22 10.65 4.84 12.35
C GLU A 22 10.19 4.60 10.91
N LEU A 23 11.10 4.25 10.00
CA LEU A 23 10.78 3.96 8.61
C LEU A 23 9.92 2.71 8.41
N VAL A 24 9.94 1.77 9.35
CA VAL A 24 9.11 0.55 9.34
C VAL A 24 7.77 0.79 10.03
N LEU A 25 7.74 1.54 11.14
CA LEU A 25 6.52 1.89 11.87
C LEU A 25 5.63 2.83 11.05
N HIS A 26 6.20 3.87 10.43
CA HIS A 26 5.49 4.72 9.46
C HIS A 26 5.01 3.93 8.23
N ARG A 27 5.68 2.81 7.91
CA ARG A 27 5.30 1.90 6.81
C ARG A 27 4.10 1.02 7.17
N ARG A 28 3.99 0.59 8.43
CA ARG A 28 2.90 -0.27 8.92
C ARG A 28 1.59 0.50 9.12
N SER A 29 1.67 1.77 9.50
CA SER A 29 0.50 2.61 9.77
C SER A 29 -0.20 3.13 8.51
N SER A 30 0.38 2.98 7.31
CA SER A 30 -0.07 3.69 6.10
C SER A 30 -0.86 2.85 5.07
N GLY A 31 -1.38 1.67 5.40
CA GLY A 31 -2.33 1.01 4.48
C GLY A 31 -2.80 -0.40 4.83
N ALA A 32 -1.97 -1.24 5.44
CA ALA A 32 -2.30 -2.67 5.60
C ALA A 32 -3.50 -2.95 6.53
N ALA A 33 -3.73 -2.11 7.55
CA ALA A 33 -4.88 -2.25 8.44
C ALA A 33 -6.20 -1.88 7.75
N GLY A 34 -6.23 -0.74 7.04
CA GLY A 34 -7.43 -0.27 6.34
C GLY A 34 -7.84 -1.13 5.14
N VAL A 35 -6.90 -1.84 4.50
CA VAL A 35 -7.23 -2.70 3.35
C VAL A 35 -8.09 -3.91 3.78
N ARG A 36 -7.92 -4.41 5.01
CA ARG A 36 -8.74 -5.53 5.54
C ARG A 36 -10.21 -5.16 5.77
N GLU A 37 -10.52 -3.87 5.84
CA GLU A 37 -11.88 -3.34 6.04
C GLU A 37 -12.57 -2.99 4.72
N LEU A 38 -11.89 -3.17 3.59
CA LEU A 38 -12.50 -2.98 2.27
C LEU A 38 -13.55 -4.05 2.03
N SER A 39 -14.70 -3.64 1.48
CA SER A 39 -15.68 -4.57 0.95
C SER A 39 -15.07 -5.40 -0.21
N PRO A 40 -15.62 -6.57 -0.54
CA PRO A 40 -15.10 -7.39 -1.65
C PRO A 40 -14.95 -6.61 -2.96
N ARG A 41 -15.91 -5.75 -3.27
CA ARG A 41 -15.88 -4.92 -4.49
C ARG A 41 -14.84 -3.81 -4.44
N GLU A 42 -14.62 -3.21 -3.27
CA GLU A 42 -13.56 -2.20 -3.09
C GLU A 42 -12.18 -2.84 -3.16
N LEU A 43 -12.02 -4.03 -2.58
CA LEU A 43 -10.80 -4.81 -2.65
C LEU A 43 -10.46 -5.19 -4.10
N GLU A 44 -11.44 -5.68 -4.86
CA GLU A 44 -11.27 -6.00 -6.28
C GLU A 44 -10.80 -4.78 -7.09
N VAL A 45 -11.42 -3.61 -6.89
CA VAL A 45 -10.97 -2.37 -7.56
C VAL A 45 -9.54 -1.99 -7.11
N PHE A 46 -9.25 -2.11 -5.81
CA PHE A 46 -7.93 -1.82 -5.24
C PHE A 46 -6.85 -2.74 -5.82
N GLU A 47 -7.13 -4.03 -5.95
CA GLU A 47 -6.25 -5.03 -6.56
C GLU A 47 -5.96 -4.71 -8.03
N LEU A 48 -6.98 -4.35 -8.81
CA LEU A 48 -6.79 -4.01 -10.22
C LEU A 48 -5.92 -2.75 -10.38
N ILE A 49 -6.06 -1.77 -9.48
CA ILE A 49 -5.17 -0.61 -9.43
C ILE A 49 -3.74 -1.06 -9.12
N GLY A 50 -3.55 -1.97 -8.16
CA GLY A 50 -2.24 -2.51 -7.79
C GLY A 50 -1.58 -3.32 -8.90
N ASN A 51 -2.38 -3.95 -9.76
CA ASN A 51 -1.93 -4.63 -10.98
C ASN A 51 -1.71 -3.67 -12.17
N GLY A 52 -1.81 -2.35 -11.95
CA GLY A 52 -1.50 -1.34 -12.97
C GLY A 52 -2.59 -1.10 -14.00
N LYS A 53 -3.84 -1.53 -13.75
CA LYS A 53 -4.96 -1.26 -14.66
C LYS A 53 -5.37 0.21 -14.61
N SER A 54 -5.68 0.80 -15.76
CA SER A 54 -6.21 2.17 -15.82
C SER A 54 -7.67 2.21 -15.35
N THR A 55 -8.18 3.39 -14.98
CA THR A 55 -9.60 3.57 -14.61
C THR A 55 -10.54 3.04 -15.70
N ARG A 56 -10.16 3.21 -16.98
CA ARG A 56 -10.93 2.75 -18.13
C ARG A 56 -10.92 1.23 -18.27
N ASP A 57 -9.75 0.60 -18.07
CA ASP A 57 -9.64 -0.86 -18.12
C ASP A 57 -10.46 -1.50 -16.99
N ILE A 58 -10.39 -0.92 -15.79
CA ILE A 58 -11.18 -1.39 -14.64
C ILE A 58 -12.66 -1.25 -14.94
N ALA A 59 -13.11 -0.09 -15.44
CA ALA A 59 -14.49 0.15 -15.83
C ALA A 59 -14.99 -0.90 -16.83
N GLN A 60 -14.20 -1.17 -17.88
CA GLN A 60 -14.52 -2.18 -18.88
C GLN A 60 -14.58 -3.59 -18.29
N GLN A 61 -13.56 -3.98 -17.51
CA GLN A 61 -13.47 -5.31 -16.91
C GLN A 61 -14.62 -5.58 -15.93
N LEU A 62 -15.06 -4.54 -15.23
CA LEU A 62 -16.09 -4.62 -14.20
C LEU A 62 -17.51 -4.36 -14.72
N GLY A 63 -17.68 -4.00 -16.00
CA GLY A 63 -18.97 -3.64 -16.60
C GLY A 63 -19.58 -2.37 -16.02
N LEU A 64 -18.74 -1.42 -15.59
CA LEU A 64 -19.15 -0.17 -14.93
C LEU A 64 -18.76 1.06 -15.75
N SER A 65 -19.34 2.21 -15.42
CA SER A 65 -18.90 3.48 -16.00
C SER A 65 -17.54 3.91 -15.42
N VAL A 66 -16.77 4.69 -16.19
CA VAL A 66 -15.51 5.29 -15.70
C VAL A 66 -15.77 6.15 -14.46
N HIS A 67 -16.86 6.92 -14.46
CA HIS A 67 -17.27 7.74 -13.32
C HIS A 67 -17.50 6.91 -12.05
N THR A 68 -18.12 5.73 -12.18
CA THR A 68 -18.31 4.82 -11.06
C THR A 68 -16.97 4.37 -10.46
N ILE A 69 -15.98 4.07 -11.30
CA ILE A 69 -14.64 3.70 -10.83
C ILE A 69 -13.93 4.89 -10.17
N GLU A 70 -14.12 6.10 -10.66
CA GLU A 70 -13.61 7.32 -10.00
C GLU A 70 -14.21 7.45 -8.59
N THR A 71 -15.52 7.27 -8.43
CA THR A 71 -16.17 7.24 -7.11
C THR A 71 -15.60 6.15 -6.21
N HIS A 72 -15.33 4.95 -6.74
CA HIS A 72 -14.66 3.89 -5.95
C HIS A 72 -13.27 4.33 -5.49
N ARG A 73 -12.48 4.97 -6.36
CA ARG A 73 -11.14 5.48 -6.02
C ARG A 73 -11.21 6.58 -4.96
N GLU A 74 -12.24 7.42 -4.96
CA GLU A 74 -12.48 8.41 -3.91
C GLU A 74 -12.81 7.77 -2.57
N LYS A 75 -13.72 6.80 -2.56
CA LYS A 75 -14.07 6.04 -1.34
C LYS A 75 -12.87 5.28 -0.78
N LEU A 76 -12.07 4.66 -1.64
CA LEU A 76 -10.82 3.99 -1.27
C LEU A 76 -9.83 4.97 -0.62
N ARG A 77 -9.64 6.16 -1.22
CA ARG A 77 -8.77 7.19 -0.62
C ARG A 77 -9.26 7.62 0.75
N ALA A 78 -10.57 7.87 0.89
CA ALA A 78 -11.16 8.27 2.17
C ALA A 78 -11.00 7.17 3.23
N LYS A 79 -11.34 5.92 2.89
CA LYS A 79 -11.23 4.77 3.81
C LYS A 79 -9.80 4.46 4.23
N LEU A 80 -8.85 4.56 3.30
CA LEU A 80 -7.44 4.27 3.53
C LEU A 80 -6.66 5.50 4.03
N LEU A 81 -7.32 6.64 4.25
CA LEU A 81 -6.74 7.91 4.71
C LEU A 81 -5.60 8.40 3.79
N LEU A 82 -5.77 8.24 2.48
CA LEU A 82 -4.78 8.60 1.46
C LEU A 82 -5.09 9.96 0.86
N ARG A 83 -4.08 10.79 0.71
CA ARG A 83 -4.23 12.20 0.33
C ARG A 83 -4.56 12.37 -1.15
N ASN A 84 -4.08 11.47 -1.99
CA ASN A 84 -4.16 11.63 -3.45
C ASN A 84 -4.14 10.28 -4.19
N GLY A 85 -4.39 10.33 -5.50
CA GLY A 85 -4.42 9.14 -6.35
C GLY A 85 -3.06 8.42 -6.47
N ARG A 86 -1.94 9.14 -6.30
CA ARG A 86 -0.61 8.51 -6.34
C ARG A 86 -0.37 7.64 -5.11
N GLU A 87 -0.75 8.12 -3.93
CA GLU A 87 -0.70 7.35 -2.69
C GLU A 87 -1.60 6.11 -2.78
N LEU A 88 -2.80 6.23 -3.37
CA LEU A 88 -3.67 5.08 -3.66
C LEU A 88 -2.96 4.03 -4.53
N THR A 89 -2.37 4.44 -5.64
CA THR A 89 -1.65 3.52 -6.53
C THR A 89 -0.45 2.89 -5.84
N GLN A 90 0.34 3.66 -5.07
CA GLN A 90 1.49 3.12 -4.33
C GLN A 90 1.06 2.11 -3.25
N ALA A 91 -0.02 2.40 -2.52
CA ALA A 91 -0.58 1.50 -1.52
C ALA A 91 -1.08 0.20 -2.17
N ALA A 92 -1.79 0.30 -3.30
CA ALA A 92 -2.30 -0.86 -4.03
C ALA A 92 -1.19 -1.74 -4.60
N VAL A 93 -0.17 -1.15 -5.23
CA VAL A 93 1.00 -1.89 -5.76
C VAL A 93 1.72 -2.62 -4.63
N ARG A 94 1.95 -1.93 -3.50
CA ARG A 94 2.59 -2.54 -2.33
C ARG A 94 1.80 -3.74 -1.83
N TRP A 95 0.48 -3.58 -1.67
CA TRP A 95 -0.39 -4.65 -1.20
C TRP A 95 -0.35 -5.87 -2.12
N VAL A 96 -0.45 -5.69 -3.45
CA VAL A 96 -0.37 -6.80 -4.41
C VAL A 96 0.98 -7.52 -4.35
N LEU A 97 2.08 -6.81 -4.08
CA LEU A 97 3.41 -7.41 -3.92
C LEU A 97 3.57 -8.17 -2.60
N GLU A 98 2.91 -7.72 -1.53
CA GLU A 98 2.96 -8.34 -0.19
C GLU A 98 2.00 -9.55 -0.07
N ASN A 99 0.95 -9.61 -0.89
CA ASN A 99 -0.11 -10.62 -0.86
C ASN A 99 -0.11 -11.58 -2.04
N ARG A 100 0.99 -11.63 -2.81
CA ARG A 100 1.27 -12.68 -3.81
C ARG A 100 1.93 -13.89 -3.17
#